data_AF-X0TWY0-F1
#
_entry.id   AF-X0TWY0-F1
#
_cell.length_a   1.000
_cell.length_b   1.000
_cell.length_c   1.000
_cell.angle_alpha   90.00
_cell.angle_beta   90.00
_cell.angle_gamma   90.00
#
_symmetry.space_group_name_H-M   'P 1'
#
loop_
_entity.id
_entity.type
_entity.pdbx_description
1 polymer ?
#
loop_
_entity_poly.entity_id
_entity_poly.type
_entity_poly.pdbx_seq_one_letter_code
_entity_poly.pdbx_strand_id
1 'polypeptide(L)'
;MNIIQFIESPRMLNDKTLSLAQRTALKSVYGLPLSGDEYKLFVKITGLSNYPLGREWEEASFILGRRSGKSDQIASSIAIYEACARNHELTVGQTGVVMVVASEKKRQAKIVFKYIEGKLQRSPILRKMIANITQEIITLTNGVEIQVYPCSIGKVRGMSLIAFIADEE
;
A
#
# COMPACT_ATOMS: atom_id res chain seq x y z
N MET A 1 2.66 -11.97 9.58
CA MET A 1 2.65 -12.18 8.11
C MET A 1 3.25 -10.96 7.46
N ASN A 2 4.22 -11.10 6.56
CA ASN A 2 4.82 -9.94 5.90
C ASN A 2 4.08 -9.56 4.60
N ILE A 3 4.39 -8.39 4.03
CA ILE A 3 3.70 -7.87 2.84
C ILE A 3 3.80 -8.80 1.61
N ILE A 4 4.93 -9.48 1.41
CA ILE A 4 5.09 -10.39 0.26
C ILE A 4 4.18 -11.62 0.42
N GLN A 5 4.19 -12.22 1.61
CA GLN A 5 3.29 -13.33 1.95
C GLN A 5 1.81 -12.92 1.83
N PHE A 6 1.48 -11.68 2.22
CA PHE A 6 0.14 -11.13 2.10
C PHE A 6 -0.29 -10.99 0.63
N ILE A 7 0.58 -10.44 -0.22
CA ILE A 7 0.28 -10.24 -1.64
C ILE A 7 0.10 -11.60 -2.35
N GLU A 8 1.00 -12.55 -2.11
CA GLU A 8 1.03 -13.83 -2.83
C GLU A 8 0.02 -14.87 -2.31
N SER A 9 -0.50 -14.67 -1.09
CA SER A 9 -1.41 -15.64 -0.46
C SER A 9 -2.71 -15.78 -1.26
N PRO A 10 -3.12 -17.01 -1.63
CA PRO A 10 -4.38 -17.28 -2.31
C PRO A 10 -5.62 -16.86 -1.52
N ARG A 11 -5.49 -16.74 -0.20
CA ARG A 11 -6.57 -16.33 0.70
C ARG A 11 -6.65 -14.81 0.89
N MET A 12 -5.63 -14.07 0.46
CA MET A 12 -5.52 -12.61 0.55
C MET A 12 -5.62 -11.99 -0.85
N LEU A 13 -4.55 -11.42 -1.41
CA LEU A 13 -4.60 -10.73 -2.71
C LEU A 13 -4.43 -11.68 -3.91
N ASN A 14 -3.82 -12.85 -3.69
CA ASN A 14 -3.52 -13.87 -4.69
C ASN A 14 -2.81 -13.30 -5.93
N ASP A 15 -1.81 -12.46 -5.72
CA ASP A 15 -1.02 -11.86 -6.79
C ASP A 15 0.42 -12.38 -6.74
N LYS A 16 0.80 -13.13 -7.78
CA LYS A 16 2.15 -13.70 -7.95
C LYS A 16 2.91 -13.03 -9.09
N THR A 17 2.43 -11.89 -9.57
CA THR A 17 2.94 -11.22 -10.76
C THR A 17 3.98 -10.14 -10.45
N LEU A 18 4.31 -9.94 -9.16
CA LEU A 18 5.35 -9.00 -8.74
C LEU A 18 6.68 -9.29 -9.44
N SER A 19 7.14 -8.32 -10.22
CA SER A 19 8.48 -8.31 -10.81
C SER A 19 9.56 -8.28 -9.74
N LEU A 20 10.80 -8.62 -10.12
CA LEU A 20 11.96 -8.52 -9.23
C LEU A 20 12.07 -7.11 -8.60
N ALA A 21 11.83 -6.06 -9.39
CA ALA A 21 11.92 -4.67 -8.92
C ALA A 21 10.82 -4.32 -7.91
N GLN A 22 9.57 -4.68 -8.18
CA GLN A 22 8.45 -4.41 -7.25
C GLN A 22 8.62 -5.18 -5.95
N ARG A 23 9.04 -6.46 -6.04
CA ARG A 23 9.32 -7.29 -4.86
C ARG A 23 10.48 -6.72 -4.03
N THR A 24 11.57 -6.30 -4.68
CA THR A 24 12.70 -5.65 -4.01
C THR A 24 12.26 -4.37 -3.32
N ALA A 25 11.48 -3.51 -4.00
CA ALA A 25 10.96 -2.27 -3.45
C ALA A 25 10.15 -2.49 -2.16
N LEU A 26 9.16 -3.39 -2.21
CA LEU A 26 8.33 -3.71 -1.05
C LEU A 26 9.15 -4.32 0.08
N LYS A 27 10.00 -5.30 -0.21
CA LYS A 27 10.87 -5.91 0.82
C LYS A 27 11.78 -4.89 1.48
N SER A 28 12.32 -3.96 0.68
CA SER A 28 13.24 -2.93 1.19
C SER A 28 12.56 -2.00 2.16
N VAL A 29 11.32 -1.56 1.87
CA VAL A 29 10.52 -0.71 2.78
C VAL A 29 10.23 -1.43 4.10
N TYR A 30 9.86 -2.70 4.05
CA TYR A 30 9.48 -3.48 5.23
C TYR A 30 10.64 -4.27 5.87
N GLY A 31 11.90 -3.92 5.56
CA GLY A 31 13.08 -4.53 6.19
C GLY A 31 13.21 -6.05 5.99
N LEU A 32 12.60 -6.62 4.94
CA LEU A 32 12.58 -8.06 4.71
C LEU A 32 13.88 -8.57 4.09
N PRO A 33 14.27 -9.85 4.29
CA PRO A 33 15.46 -10.43 3.65
C PRO A 33 15.44 -10.30 2.13
N LEU A 34 16.55 -9.84 1.54
CA LEU A 34 16.73 -9.75 0.09
C LEU A 34 17.51 -10.96 -0.43
N SER A 35 17.10 -11.53 -1.57
CA SER A 35 17.91 -12.50 -2.32
C SER A 35 19.13 -11.82 -2.95
N GLY A 36 20.07 -12.60 -3.50
CA GLY A 36 21.26 -12.04 -4.15
C GLY A 36 20.94 -11.06 -5.28
N ASP A 37 19.93 -11.35 -6.09
CA ASP A 37 19.52 -10.47 -7.20
C ASP A 37 18.72 -9.26 -6.72
N GLU A 38 17.88 -9.43 -5.69
CA GLU A 38 17.18 -8.32 -5.03
C GLU A 38 18.18 -7.37 -4.36
N TYR A 39 19.24 -7.89 -3.71
CA TYR A 39 20.29 -7.08 -3.08
C TYR A 39 21.08 -6.29 -4.11
N LYS A 40 21.52 -6.93 -5.21
CA LYS A 40 22.20 -6.24 -6.32
C LYS A 40 21.34 -5.11 -6.87
N LEU A 41 20.05 -5.35 -7.04
CA LEU A 41 19.12 -4.34 -7.51
C LEU A 41 18.94 -3.21 -6.49
N PHE A 42 18.77 -3.52 -5.21
CA PHE A 42 18.68 -2.55 -4.12
C PHE A 42 19.87 -1.59 -4.10
N VAL A 43 21.10 -2.12 -4.13
CA VAL A 43 22.33 -1.31 -4.16
C VAL A 43 22.34 -0.41 -5.41
N LYS A 44 21.97 -0.97 -6.57
CA LYS A 44 21.93 -0.23 -7.83
C LYS A 44 20.94 0.93 -7.83
N ILE A 45 19.75 0.77 -7.24
CA ILE A 45 18.68 1.78 -7.29
C ILE A 45 18.74 2.79 -6.14
N THR A 46 19.26 2.40 -4.98
CA THR A 46 19.33 3.28 -3.79
C THR A 46 20.69 3.96 -3.63
N GLY A 47 21.76 3.39 -4.19
CA GLY A 47 23.13 3.82 -3.94
C GLY A 47 23.66 3.42 -2.56
N LEU A 48 22.86 2.75 -1.73
CA LEU A 48 23.29 2.30 -0.41
C LEU A 48 24.18 1.05 -0.55
N SER A 49 25.35 1.07 0.07
CA SER A 49 26.28 -0.07 0.05
C SER A 49 25.85 -1.22 0.95
N ASN A 50 25.08 -0.92 2.01
CA ASN A 50 24.61 -1.88 3.00
C ASN A 50 23.08 -1.81 3.13
N TYR A 51 22.42 -2.95 3.04
CA TYR A 51 21.01 -3.08 3.35
C TYR A 51 20.80 -3.34 4.85
N PRO A 52 20.13 -2.44 5.60
CA PRO A 52 19.88 -2.65 7.02
C PRO A 52 18.74 -3.67 7.23
N LEU A 53 19.07 -4.96 7.17
CA LEU A 53 18.10 -6.05 7.36
C LEU A 53 17.32 -5.88 8.67
N GLY A 54 16.00 -6.01 8.60
CA GLY A 54 15.09 -5.87 9.75
C GLY A 54 14.68 -4.43 10.06
N ARG A 55 15.28 -3.43 9.40
CA ARG A 55 14.86 -2.04 9.54
C ARG A 55 13.74 -1.72 8.54
N GLU A 56 12.56 -1.38 9.05
CA GLU A 56 11.50 -0.77 8.25
C GLU A 56 11.82 0.71 8.02
N TRP A 57 11.44 1.23 6.85
CA TRP A 57 11.54 2.65 6.51
C TRP A 57 10.19 3.32 6.71
N GLU A 58 10.17 4.42 7.47
CA GLU A 58 8.96 5.23 7.69
C GLU A 58 8.54 5.99 6.42
N GLU A 59 9.50 6.29 5.55
CA GLU A 59 9.30 7.01 4.31
C GLU A 59 10.05 6.34 3.15
N ALA A 60 9.39 6.25 1.99
CA ALA A 60 9.99 5.74 0.77
C ALA A 60 9.44 6.47 -0.46
N SER A 61 10.32 6.79 -1.40
CA SER A 61 9.97 7.39 -2.69
C SER A 61 10.39 6.46 -3.83
N PHE A 62 9.46 6.18 -4.73
CA PHE A 62 9.71 5.30 -5.88
C PHE A 62 9.65 6.06 -7.20
N ILE A 63 10.79 6.18 -7.87
CA ILE A 63 10.86 6.74 -9.22
C ILE A 63 10.67 5.61 -10.22
N LEU A 64 9.47 5.49 -10.78
CA LEU A 64 9.09 4.37 -11.65
C LEU A 64 8.54 4.87 -12.99
N GLY A 65 8.69 4.08 -14.05
CA GLY A 65 8.17 4.40 -15.39
C GLY A 65 6.66 4.22 -15.55
N ARG A 66 6.10 4.65 -16.69
CA ARG A 66 4.69 4.38 -17.02
C ARG A 66 4.46 2.88 -17.18
N ARG A 67 3.27 2.39 -16.78
CA ARG A 67 2.90 0.96 -16.81
C ARG A 67 3.79 0.03 -15.97
N SER A 68 4.53 0.57 -15.01
CA SER A 68 5.34 -0.22 -14.07
C SER A 68 4.51 -0.83 -12.93
N GLY A 69 3.19 -0.64 -12.92
CA GLY A 69 2.31 -1.07 -11.82
C GLY A 69 2.44 -0.22 -10.55
N LYS A 70 2.74 1.09 -10.64
CA LYS A 70 2.81 1.97 -9.46
C LYS A 70 1.52 1.92 -8.64
N SER A 71 0.39 2.20 -9.30
CA SER A 71 -0.92 2.30 -8.68
C SER A 71 -1.48 0.94 -8.28
N ASP A 72 -1.50 0.00 -9.23
CA ASP A 72 -2.05 -1.34 -8.98
C ASP A 72 -1.13 -2.16 -8.07
N GLN A 73 0.14 -2.36 -8.42
CA GLN A 73 1.00 -3.34 -7.74
C GLN A 73 1.63 -2.82 -6.45
N ILE A 74 2.06 -1.56 -6.40
CA ILE A 74 2.74 -0.99 -5.22
C ILE A 74 1.73 -0.29 -4.31
N ALA A 75 1.14 0.82 -4.76
CA ALA A 75 0.29 1.69 -3.94
C ALA A 75 -0.91 0.93 -3.36
N SER A 76 -1.69 0.25 -4.20
CA SER A 76 -2.87 -0.50 -3.73
C SER A 76 -2.50 -1.64 -2.77
N SER A 77 -1.37 -2.33 -3.02
CA SER A 77 -0.94 -3.44 -2.16
C SER A 77 -0.47 -2.96 -0.79
N ILE A 78 0.29 -1.85 -0.73
CA ILE A 78 0.67 -1.21 0.53
C ILE A 78 -0.58 -0.74 1.27
N ALA A 79 -1.50 -0.05 0.58
CA ALA A 79 -2.72 0.47 1.19
C ALA A 79 -3.56 -0.64 1.85
N ILE A 80 -3.76 -1.75 1.16
CA ILE A 80 -4.53 -2.88 1.70
C ILE A 80 -3.76 -3.61 2.80
N TYR A 81 -2.44 -3.78 2.66
CA TYR A 81 -1.62 -4.43 3.69
C TYR A 81 -1.63 -3.64 5.01
N GLU A 82 -1.42 -2.32 4.94
CA GLU A 82 -1.48 -1.43 6.10
C GLU A 82 -2.86 -1.44 6.74
N ALA A 83 -3.94 -1.47 5.94
CA ALA A 83 -5.29 -1.41 6.47
C ALA A 83 -5.80 -2.73 7.05
N CYS A 84 -5.41 -3.87 6.47
CA CYS A 84 -6.02 -5.17 6.79
C CYS A 84 -5.12 -6.14 7.55
N ALA A 85 -3.80 -6.03 7.40
CA ALA A 85 -2.85 -7.04 7.91
C ALA A 85 -1.93 -6.52 9.01
N ARG A 86 -1.73 -5.20 9.11
CA ARG A 86 -0.97 -4.56 10.18
C ARG A 86 -1.88 -4.25 11.37
N ASN A 87 -1.32 -4.39 12.56
CA ASN A 87 -1.96 -3.95 13.79
C ASN A 87 -1.41 -2.57 14.11
N HIS A 88 -2.30 -1.58 14.11
CA HIS A 88 -1.99 -0.21 14.52
C HIS A 88 -2.62 0.03 15.89
N GLU A 89 -1.88 0.65 16.80
CA GLU A 89 -2.40 1.02 18.12
C GLU A 89 -3.33 2.23 17.97
N LEU A 90 -4.62 1.96 17.84
CA LEU A 90 -5.65 3.00 17.79
C LEU A 90 -6.25 3.21 19.19
N THR A 91 -6.38 4.47 19.59
CA THR A 91 -7.10 4.80 20.84
C THR A 91 -8.58 4.46 20.67
N VAL A 92 -9.27 4.09 21.76
CA VAL A 92 -10.71 3.79 21.74
C VAL A 92 -11.48 4.94 21.07
N GLY A 93 -12.23 4.63 20.01
CA GLY A 93 -13.01 5.58 19.23
C GLY A 93 -12.24 6.30 18.11
N GLN A 94 -10.94 6.06 17.94
CA GLN A 94 -10.19 6.53 16.78
C GLN A 94 -10.37 5.60 15.58
N THR A 95 -10.56 6.21 14.42
CA THR A 95 -10.49 5.51 13.13
C THR A 95 -9.11 5.72 12.53
N GLY A 96 -8.38 4.63 12.29
CA GLY A 96 -7.11 4.68 11.56
C GLY A 96 -7.36 4.97 10.09
N VAL A 97 -6.57 5.86 9.49
CA VAL A 97 -6.73 6.23 8.08
C VAL A 97 -5.50 5.83 7.28
N VAL A 98 -5.70 4.96 6.29
CA VAL A 98 -4.79 4.77 5.16
C VAL A 98 -5.21 5.75 4.09
N MET A 99 -4.43 6.80 3.89
CA MET A 99 -4.71 7.82 2.88
C MET A 99 -3.91 7.56 1.61
N VAL A 100 -4.60 7.53 0.47
CA VAL A 100 -3.99 7.50 -0.85
C VAL A 100 -4.34 8.80 -1.58
N VAL A 101 -3.33 9.63 -1.81
CA VAL A 101 -3.47 10.85 -2.60
C VAL A 101 -3.00 10.57 -4.01
N ALA A 102 -3.95 10.53 -4.94
CA ALA A 102 -3.62 10.47 -6.34
C ALA A 102 -3.37 11.88 -6.91
N SER A 103 -2.74 11.93 -8.08
CA SER A 103 -2.64 13.10 -8.96
C SER A 103 -3.92 13.98 -9.00
N GLU A 104 -3.78 15.28 -9.28
CA GLU A 104 -4.84 16.31 -9.23
C GLU A 104 -6.14 15.90 -9.97
N LYS A 105 -6.01 15.10 -11.02
CA LYS A 105 -7.16 14.61 -11.79
C LYS A 105 -7.97 13.59 -10.99
N LYS A 106 -9.22 13.94 -10.65
CA LYS A 106 -10.23 13.05 -10.02
C LYS A 106 -10.33 11.66 -10.66
N ARG A 107 -10.10 11.52 -11.97
CA ARG A 107 -10.14 10.22 -12.66
C ARG A 107 -9.07 9.25 -12.13
N GLN A 108 -7.92 9.75 -11.70
CA GLN A 108 -6.76 8.94 -11.33
C GLN A 108 -6.95 8.40 -9.91
N ALA A 109 -7.45 9.24 -8.99
CA ALA A 109 -7.96 8.79 -7.69
C ALA A 109 -9.00 7.66 -7.83
N LYS A 110 -9.95 7.81 -8.76
CA LYS A 110 -10.97 6.76 -9.03
C LYS A 110 -10.36 5.46 -9.58
N ILE A 111 -9.25 5.52 -10.33
CA ILE A 111 -8.57 4.32 -10.83
C ILE A 111 -7.93 3.56 -9.66
N VAL A 112 -7.18 4.25 -8.81
CA VAL A 112 -6.54 3.65 -7.62
C VAL A 112 -7.59 3.07 -6.67
N PHE A 113 -8.67 3.81 -6.42
CA PHE A 113 -9.79 3.33 -5.61
C PHE A 113 -10.37 2.01 -6.13
N LYS A 114 -10.59 1.92 -7.46
CA LYS A 114 -11.10 0.68 -8.09
C LYS A 114 -10.12 -0.49 -8.00
N TYR A 115 -8.82 -0.25 -8.06
CA TYR A 115 -7.83 -1.31 -7.83
C TYR A 115 -7.92 -1.85 -6.41
N ILE A 116 -8.00 -0.95 -5.42
CA ILE A 116 -8.11 -1.32 -4.00
C ILE A 116 -9.42 -2.08 -3.76
N GLU A 117 -10.55 -1.51 -4.18
CA GLU A 117 -11.88 -2.13 -4.05
C GLU A 117 -11.92 -3.52 -4.72
N GLY A 118 -11.47 -3.61 -5.97
CA GLY A 118 -11.48 -4.87 -6.72
C GLY A 118 -10.62 -5.95 -6.06
N LYS A 119 -9.46 -5.59 -5.52
CA LYS A 119 -8.57 -6.51 -4.77
C LYS A 119 -9.21 -7.00 -3.48
N LEU A 120 -9.83 -6.11 -2.71
CA LEU A 120 -10.55 -6.48 -1.48
C LEU A 120 -11.73 -7.41 -1.78
N GLN A 121 -12.57 -7.07 -2.77
CA GLN A 121 -13.75 -7.84 -3.15
C GLN A 121 -13.42 -9.24 -3.67
N ARG A 122 -12.33 -9.39 -4.43
CA ARG A 122 -11.88 -10.69 -4.96
C ARG A 122 -11.32 -11.61 -3.87
N SER A 123 -10.86 -11.05 -2.76
CA SER A 123 -10.27 -11.84 -1.68
C SER A 123 -11.33 -12.62 -0.89
N PRO A 124 -11.16 -13.94 -0.66
CA PRO A 124 -12.08 -14.72 0.17
C PRO A 124 -12.18 -14.21 1.63
N ILE A 125 -11.08 -13.66 2.16
CA ILE A 125 -11.00 -13.16 3.53
C ILE A 125 -11.29 -11.66 3.58
N LEU A 126 -10.60 -10.85 2.78
CA LEU A 126 -10.65 -9.38 2.93
C LEU A 126 -12.01 -8.78 2.59
N ARG A 127 -12.77 -9.40 1.68
CA ARG A 127 -14.15 -8.95 1.37
C ARG A 127 -15.06 -8.93 2.61
N LYS A 128 -14.81 -9.80 3.60
CA LYS A 128 -15.57 -9.88 4.84
C LYS A 128 -15.21 -8.76 5.83
N MET A 129 -14.08 -8.09 5.61
CA MET A 129 -13.67 -6.94 6.40
C MET A 129 -14.33 -5.65 5.93
N ILE A 130 -14.94 -5.63 4.74
CA ILE A 130 -15.60 -4.44 4.21
C ILE A 130 -16.90 -4.20 4.99
N ALA A 131 -16.97 -3.08 5.70
CA ALA A 131 -18.17 -2.64 6.40
C ALA A 131 -19.03 -1.72 5.52
N ASN A 132 -18.39 -0.80 4.79
CA ASN A 132 -19.06 0.15 3.90
C ASN A 132 -18.13 0.60 2.76
N ILE A 133 -18.71 0.96 1.62
CA ILE A 133 -18.00 1.53 0.47
C ILE A 133 -18.74 2.79 0.01
N THR A 134 -18.00 3.88 -0.15
CA THR A 134 -18.47 5.13 -0.75
C THR A 134 -17.67 5.44 -2.02
N GLN A 135 -17.79 6.66 -2.57
CA GLN A 135 -17.02 7.05 -3.75
C GLN A 135 -15.52 7.26 -3.49
N GLU A 136 -15.13 7.56 -2.25
CA GLU A 136 -13.75 7.93 -1.89
C GLU A 136 -13.23 7.13 -0.69
N ILE A 137 -14.09 6.44 0.07
CA ILE A 137 -13.76 5.77 1.34
C ILE A 137 -14.24 4.32 1.33
N ILE A 138 -13.37 3.41 1.77
CA ILE A 138 -13.69 2.02 2.13
C ILE A 138 -13.50 1.88 3.63
N THR A 139 -14.58 1.64 4.36
CA THR A 139 -14.55 1.44 5.82
C THR A 139 -14.45 -0.05 6.12
N LEU A 140 -13.51 -0.41 6.99
CA LEU A 140 -13.26 -1.78 7.42
C LEU A 140 -13.79 -2.05 8.83
N THR A 141 -14.09 -3.31 9.13
CA THR A 141 -14.63 -3.76 10.42
C THR A 141 -13.62 -3.69 11.57
N ASN A 142 -12.34 -3.44 11.30
CA ASN A 142 -11.27 -3.32 12.29
C ASN A 142 -10.99 -1.86 12.73
N GLY A 143 -11.88 -0.92 12.41
CA GLY A 143 -11.71 0.49 12.78
C GLY A 143 -10.73 1.24 11.88
N VAL A 144 -10.45 0.73 10.68
CA VAL A 144 -9.59 1.37 9.68
C VAL A 144 -10.40 1.78 8.45
N GLU A 145 -10.03 2.91 7.86
CA GLU A 145 -10.54 3.39 6.58
C GLU A 145 -9.42 3.51 5.56
N ILE A 146 -9.70 3.10 4.32
CA ILE A 146 -8.89 3.43 3.16
C ILE A 146 -9.56 4.58 2.43
N GLN A 147 -8.92 5.73 2.39
CA GLN A 147 -9.44 6.95 1.80
C GLN A 147 -8.60 7.36 0.58
N VAL A 148 -9.23 7.52 -0.58
CA VAL A 148 -8.55 7.86 -1.83
C VAL A 148 -9.05 9.20 -2.36
N TYR A 149 -8.16 10.19 -2.43
CA TYR A 149 -8.49 11.55 -2.84
C TYR A 149 -7.58 12.05 -3.96
N PRO A 150 -8.06 12.97 -4.82
CA PRO A 150 -7.16 13.78 -5.64
C PRO A 150 -6.33 14.71 -4.75
N CYS A 151 -5.12 15.05 -5.19
CA CYS A 151 -4.26 16.02 -4.53
C CYS A 151 -5.00 17.35 -4.35
N SER A 152 -5.31 17.70 -3.11
CA SER A 152 -5.97 18.95 -2.73
C SER A 152 -5.44 19.43 -1.37
N ILE A 153 -5.17 20.73 -1.27
CA ILE A 153 -4.37 21.35 -0.20
C ILE A 153 -5.02 21.26 1.21
N GLY A 154 -6.29 20.86 1.33
CA GLY A 154 -7.08 21.02 2.57
C GLY A 154 -7.41 19.76 3.38
N LYS A 155 -7.19 18.54 2.88
CA LYS A 155 -7.87 17.35 3.43
C LYS A 155 -7.14 16.57 4.54
N VAL A 156 -5.91 16.90 4.92
CA VAL A 156 -5.08 15.96 5.73
C VAL A 156 -5.17 16.17 7.25
N ARG A 157 -5.64 17.33 7.73
CA ARG A 157 -5.57 17.68 9.17
C ARG A 157 -6.67 17.00 10.00
N GLY A 158 -6.33 16.52 11.19
CA GLY A 158 -7.27 15.97 12.17
C GLY A 158 -7.54 14.47 12.07
N MET A 159 -6.86 13.74 11.18
CA MET A 159 -6.99 12.30 11.04
C MET A 159 -5.86 11.53 11.72
N SER A 160 -6.18 10.36 12.25
CA SER A 160 -5.20 9.39 12.76
C SER A 160 -4.61 8.62 11.58
N LEU A 161 -3.68 9.25 10.86
CA LEU A 161 -3.01 8.63 9.71
C LEU A 161 -2.12 7.49 10.15
N ILE A 162 -2.42 6.29 9.65
CA ILE A 162 -1.57 5.10 9.85
C ILE A 162 -0.66 4.85 8.65
N ALA A 163 -1.06 5.31 7.46
CA ALA A 163 -0.22 5.28 6.26
C ALA A 163 -0.65 6.38 5.29
N PHE A 164 0.33 6.96 4.60
CA PHE A 164 0.11 7.95 3.55
C PHE A 164 0.82 7.52 2.27
N ILE A 165 0.10 7.48 1.16
CA ILE A 165 0.61 7.05 -0.14
C ILE A 165 0.32 8.14 -1.17
N ALA A 166 1.36 8.73 -1.74
CA ALA A 166 1.24 9.64 -2.87
C ALA A 166 1.45 8.89 -4.18
N ASP A 167 0.46 8.95 -5.09
CA ASP A 167 0.48 8.28 -6.38
C ASP A 167 0.24 9.27 -7.53
N GLU A 168 1.20 9.39 -8.44
CA GLU A 168 1.22 10.43 -9.48
C GLU A 168 0.68 9.96 -10.84
N GLU A 169 0.06 8.77 -10.93
CA GLU A 169 -0.29 8.14 -12.23
C GLU A 169 -0.84 9.08 -13.32
#